data_AF-A0A931HBY2-F1
#
_entry.id   AF-A0A931HBY2-F1
#
_cell.length_a   1.000
_cell.length_b   1.000
_cell.length_c   1.000
_cell.angle_alpha   90.00
_cell.angle_beta   90.00
_cell.angle_gamma   90.00
#
_symmetry.space_group_name_H-M   'P 1'
#
loop_
_entity.id
_entity.type
_entity.pdbx_description
1 polymer ?
#
loop_
_entity_poly.entity_id
_entity_poly.type
_entity_poly.pdbx_seq_one_letter_code
_entity_poly.pdbx_strand_id
1 'polypeptide(L)'
;MLADATAARPDDTQFLEAVETMLRDGDADTALEQIRARLAEHCGDGRPLPASVLDLDPSTIDLVGWDRLEEEISQLDDCGEPVTAIAFDLVPTPMAAVEPAIETSFYFDTAWPFSECDRAGLLDGYDANGTAWQSERADIDGEIVSVSGLEPLFNAIRALSGKGDARYASQLDEDAQATGEHVALVAGAYLCTLLHIAVRDKALQYPLTSESMPGGLAILVGAREVEPALRAPVEACCKDSHAIVAGQSGPKSHGAMMPSFGASDELRRKECDEELPETSLDSQSDTLELHDTAVQADDSDHANGHEVAFFRAPGETLDDFAQEQTDIGEEEPASESVATVLDVPRKGLDEVFADPADDPESWHLPPPDIHTTGTQLRRRLVSQDDIEELEASRPRTLLQRLKARFQPA
;
A
#
# COMPACT_ATOMS: atom_id res chain seq x y z
N MET A 1 12.48 -16.93 -12.22
CA MET A 1 13.44 -16.32 -11.28
C MET A 1 12.64 -15.94 -10.05
N LEU A 2 12.64 -16.82 -9.05
CA LEU A 2 12.07 -16.54 -7.73
C LEU A 2 13.03 -15.57 -7.05
N ALA A 3 12.52 -14.43 -6.58
CA ALA A 3 13.28 -13.48 -5.80
C ALA A 3 13.90 -14.22 -4.62
N ASP A 4 15.23 -14.22 -4.55
CA ASP A 4 15.95 -14.57 -3.34
C ASP A 4 15.55 -13.49 -2.34
N ALA A 5 14.63 -13.82 -1.43
CA ALA A 5 14.27 -12.93 -0.35
C ALA A 5 15.53 -12.74 0.48
N THR A 6 16.19 -11.59 0.32
CA THR A 6 17.24 -11.14 1.24
C THR A 6 16.63 -11.21 2.63
N ALA A 7 16.96 -12.26 3.37
CA ALA A 7 16.40 -12.49 4.69
C ALA A 7 16.75 -11.27 5.54
N ALA A 8 15.72 -10.52 5.97
CA ALA A 8 15.91 -9.38 6.83
C ALA A 8 16.78 -9.78 8.02
N ARG A 9 17.68 -8.89 8.44
CA ARG A 9 18.54 -9.16 9.59
C ARG A 9 17.63 -9.43 10.80
N PRO A 10 17.95 -10.39 11.68
CA PRO A 10 17.09 -10.69 12.83
C PRO A 10 16.78 -9.47 13.72
N ASP A 11 17.70 -8.52 13.78
CA ASP A 11 17.53 -7.24 14.48
C ASP A 11 16.52 -6.30 13.78
N ASP A 12 16.44 -6.35 12.46
CA ASP A 12 15.51 -5.55 11.65
C ASP A 12 14.08 -6.06 11.82
N THR A 13 13.90 -7.37 11.80
CA THR A 13 12.59 -7.99 12.05
C THR A 13 12.08 -7.66 13.45
N GLN A 14 12.90 -7.82 14.49
CA GLN A 14 12.52 -7.49 15.87
C GLN A 14 12.18 -6.01 16.03
N PHE A 15 12.91 -5.13 15.35
CA PHE A 15 12.62 -3.71 15.36
C PHE A 15 11.29 -3.37 14.70
N LEU A 16 11.02 -3.92 13.51
CA LEU A 16 9.76 -3.70 12.81
C LEU A 16 8.56 -4.26 13.59
N GLU A 17 8.72 -5.44 14.21
CA GLU A 17 7.70 -6.02 15.10
C GLU A 17 7.42 -5.12 16.31
N ALA A 18 8.46 -4.52 16.91
CA ALA A 18 8.30 -3.58 18.02
C ALA A 18 7.58 -2.29 17.56
N VAL A 19 7.96 -1.74 16.41
CA VAL A 19 7.30 -0.58 15.80
C VAL A 19 5.83 -0.87 15.53
N GLU A 20 5.55 -1.99 14.88
CA GLU A 20 4.19 -2.42 14.56
C GLU A 20 3.37 -2.61 15.84
N THR A 21 3.93 -3.23 16.88
CA THR A 21 3.25 -3.39 18.18
C THR A 21 2.87 -2.03 18.78
N MET A 22 3.78 -1.06 18.78
CA MET A 22 3.48 0.29 19.27
C MET A 22 2.39 0.98 18.45
N LEU A 23 2.41 0.85 17.12
CA LEU A 23 1.33 1.37 16.28
C LEU A 23 -0.02 0.71 16.59
N ARG A 24 -0.05 -0.60 16.77
CA ARG A 24 -1.28 -1.34 17.13
C ARG A 24 -1.83 -0.90 18.48
N ASP A 25 -0.96 -0.66 19.46
CA ASP A 25 -1.32 -0.20 20.80
C ASP A 25 -1.74 1.28 20.85
N GLY A 26 -1.58 2.02 19.75
CA GLY A 26 -1.92 3.45 19.66
C GLY A 26 -0.81 4.39 20.10
N ASP A 27 0.39 3.87 20.36
CA ASP A 27 1.58 4.60 20.81
C ASP A 27 2.44 5.08 19.63
N ALA A 28 1.81 5.59 18.57
CA ALA A 28 2.49 5.96 17.33
C ALA A 28 3.58 7.03 17.51
N ASP A 29 3.37 8.00 18.39
CA ASP A 29 4.35 9.04 18.70
C ASP A 29 5.61 8.44 19.35
N THR A 30 5.44 7.44 20.23
CA THR A 30 6.56 6.71 20.84
C THR A 30 7.31 5.89 19.79
N ALA A 31 6.58 5.25 18.86
CA ALA A 31 7.21 4.55 17.74
C ALA A 31 8.05 5.51 16.89
N LEU A 32 7.51 6.69 16.56
CA LEU A 32 8.20 7.72 15.79
C LEU A 32 9.51 8.15 16.46
N GLU A 33 9.50 8.41 17.77
CA GLU A 33 10.69 8.78 18.52
C GLU A 33 11.76 7.68 18.50
N GLN A 34 11.37 6.42 18.69
CA GLN A 34 12.30 5.28 18.63
C GLN A 34 12.90 5.09 17.24
N ILE A 35 12.09 5.18 16.19
CA ILE A 35 12.57 5.10 14.82
C ILE A 35 13.53 6.26 14.53
N ARG A 36 13.18 7.50 14.93
CA ARG A 36 14.03 8.68 14.76
C ARG A 36 15.37 8.53 15.46
N ALA A 37 15.39 8.02 16.69
CA ALA A 37 16.61 7.76 17.44
C ALA A 37 17.53 6.77 16.72
N ARG A 38 16.95 5.70 16.15
CA ARG A 38 17.70 4.71 15.37
C ARG A 38 18.20 5.29 14.04
N LEU A 39 17.36 6.07 13.35
CA LEU A 39 17.70 6.69 12.08
C LEU A 39 18.83 7.73 12.20
N ALA A 40 18.95 8.38 13.37
CA ALA A 40 19.95 9.40 13.61
C ALA A 40 21.40 8.93 13.41
N GLU A 41 21.68 7.64 13.60
CA GLU A 41 23.02 7.06 13.37
C GLU A 41 23.42 7.06 11.87
N HIS A 42 22.43 7.19 10.99
CA HIS A 42 22.57 7.13 9.53
C HIS A 42 22.35 8.49 8.84
N CYS A 43 22.17 9.56 9.62
CA CYS A 43 21.90 10.90 9.13
C CYS A 43 23.11 11.84 9.29
N GLY A 44 23.35 12.70 8.29
CA GLY A 44 24.34 13.79 8.33
C GLY A 44 25.43 13.72 7.26
N ASP A 45 26.45 14.57 7.41
CA ASP A 45 27.53 14.69 6.43
C ASP A 45 28.28 13.37 6.24
N GLY A 46 28.38 12.91 4.98
CA GLY A 46 29.02 11.65 4.63
C GLY A 46 28.26 10.39 5.06
N ARG A 47 27.00 10.53 5.51
CA ARG A 47 26.12 9.42 5.86
C ARG A 47 25.11 9.11 4.75
N PRO A 48 24.45 7.93 4.78
CA PRO A 48 23.51 7.53 3.73
C PRO A 48 22.27 8.42 3.63
N LEU A 49 21.85 9.07 4.72
CA LEU A 49 20.71 9.98 4.73
C LEU A 49 21.14 11.42 5.07
N PRO A 50 20.47 12.44 4.50
CA PRO A 50 20.69 13.81 4.91
C PRO A 50 20.15 14.07 6.33
N ALA A 51 20.76 15.01 7.05
CA ALA A 51 20.33 15.38 8.41
C ALA A 51 18.86 15.88 8.45
N SER A 52 18.42 16.54 7.39
CA SER A 52 17.07 17.12 7.28
C SER A 52 15.93 16.09 7.33
N VAL A 53 16.21 14.80 7.11
CA VAL A 53 15.22 13.73 7.30
C VAL A 53 14.73 13.69 8.75
N LEU A 54 15.61 13.98 9.72
CA LEU A 54 15.25 14.01 11.13
C LEU A 54 14.45 15.25 11.51
N ASP A 55 14.31 16.24 10.63
CA ASP A 55 13.52 17.46 10.89
C ASP A 55 12.06 17.30 10.43
N LEU A 56 11.72 16.19 9.74
CA LEU A 56 10.36 15.92 9.32
C LEU A 56 9.44 15.77 10.54
N ASP A 57 8.29 16.43 10.47
CA ASP A 57 7.28 16.45 11.52
C ASP A 57 5.91 16.10 10.91
N PRO A 58 5.11 15.23 11.56
CA PRO A 58 3.80 14.84 11.03
C PRO A 58 2.88 16.03 10.72
N SER A 59 2.96 17.14 11.46
CA SER A 59 2.14 18.33 11.22
C SER A 59 2.49 19.10 9.95
N THR A 60 3.64 18.78 9.34
CA THR A 60 4.07 19.38 8.07
C THR A 60 3.62 18.57 6.85
N ILE A 61 3.06 17.38 7.07
CA ILE A 61 2.55 16.51 6.02
C ILE A 61 1.13 16.96 5.68
N ASP A 62 0.89 17.24 4.40
CA ASP A 62 -0.44 17.57 3.93
C ASP A 62 -1.08 16.40 3.19
N LEU A 63 -2.36 16.17 3.48
CA LEU A 63 -3.23 15.22 2.82
C LEU A 63 -4.19 16.03 1.95
N VAL A 64 -3.82 16.19 0.69
CA VAL A 64 -4.51 17.03 -0.29
C VAL A 64 -5.67 16.25 -0.87
N GLY A 65 -6.85 16.87 -0.97
CA GLY A 65 -8.07 16.22 -1.45
C GLY A 65 -8.91 15.53 -0.37
N TRP A 66 -8.54 15.68 0.91
CA TRP A 66 -9.32 15.16 2.05
C TRP A 66 -10.78 15.65 2.04
N ASP A 67 -11.01 16.89 1.59
CA ASP A 67 -12.33 17.52 1.46
C ASP A 67 -13.24 16.83 0.43
N ARG A 68 -12.66 16.10 -0.53
CA ARG A 68 -13.41 15.36 -1.56
C ARG A 68 -13.96 14.04 -1.04
N LEU A 69 -13.43 13.53 0.08
CA LEU A 69 -13.85 12.23 0.63
C LEU A 69 -15.34 12.21 0.96
N GLU A 70 -15.92 13.30 1.48
CA GLU A 70 -17.35 13.36 1.82
C GLU A 70 -18.25 13.17 0.58
N GLU A 71 -17.87 13.78 -0.54
CA GLU A 71 -18.59 13.65 -1.81
C GLU A 71 -18.50 12.22 -2.33
N GLU A 72 -17.30 11.63 -2.32
CA GLU A 72 -17.07 10.24 -2.76
C GLU A 72 -17.80 9.22 -1.88
N ILE A 73 -17.77 9.40 -0.56
CA ILE A 73 -18.53 8.58 0.39
C ILE A 73 -20.03 8.67 0.08
N SER A 74 -20.55 9.88 -0.14
CA SER A 74 -21.98 10.07 -0.43
C SER A 74 -22.40 9.39 -1.72
N GLN A 75 -21.58 9.47 -2.77
CA GLN A 75 -21.84 8.80 -4.05
C GLN A 75 -21.84 7.27 -3.93
N LEU A 76 -20.93 6.72 -3.12
CA LEU A 76 -20.87 5.28 -2.86
C LEU A 76 -22.05 4.80 -1.99
N ASP A 77 -22.43 5.57 -0.97
CA ASP A 77 -23.58 5.27 -0.11
C ASP A 77 -24.90 5.19 -0.91
N ASP A 78 -25.06 6.05 -1.93
CA ASP A 78 -26.23 6.04 -2.83
C ASP A 78 -26.36 4.73 -3.63
N CYS A 79 -25.29 3.94 -3.74
CA CYS A 79 -25.31 2.63 -4.39
C CYS A 79 -25.91 1.51 -3.51
N GLY A 80 -26.33 1.82 -2.28
CA GLY A 80 -27.21 0.97 -1.46
C GLY A 80 -26.54 0.21 -0.30
N GLU A 81 -25.23 0.35 -0.13
CA GLU A 81 -24.51 -0.12 1.06
C GLU A 81 -23.64 1.03 1.58
N PRO A 82 -23.70 1.36 2.89
CA PRO A 82 -22.93 2.46 3.42
C PRO A 82 -21.44 2.12 3.47
N VAL A 83 -20.59 3.06 3.10
CA VAL A 83 -19.16 3.00 3.37
C VAL A 83 -18.97 2.97 4.87
N THR A 84 -18.21 1.98 5.37
CA THR A 84 -17.94 1.80 6.81
C THR A 84 -16.46 1.85 7.15
N ALA A 85 -15.56 1.77 6.15
CA ALA A 85 -14.15 2.04 6.35
C ALA A 85 -13.47 2.68 5.12
N ILE A 86 -12.37 3.38 5.39
CA ILE A 86 -11.47 3.95 4.38
C ILE A 86 -10.04 3.52 4.71
N ALA A 87 -9.29 3.07 3.71
CA ALA A 87 -7.85 2.84 3.83
C ALA A 87 -7.06 3.84 2.99
N PHE A 88 -5.95 4.29 3.56
CA PHE A 88 -4.90 5.04 2.87
C PHE A 88 -3.63 4.21 2.84
N ASP A 89 -3.30 3.65 1.68
CA ASP A 89 -2.17 2.75 1.53
C ASP A 89 -1.05 3.41 0.71
N LEU A 90 0.17 3.43 1.23
CA LEU A 90 1.34 3.72 0.38
C LEU A 90 1.44 2.66 -0.69
N VAL A 91 1.56 3.07 -1.95
CA VAL A 91 1.67 2.15 -3.10
C VAL A 91 2.98 2.35 -3.86
N PRO A 92 3.42 1.35 -4.65
CA PRO A 92 4.61 1.48 -5.46
C PRO A 92 4.43 2.60 -6.49
N THR A 93 5.36 3.54 -6.52
CA THR A 93 5.36 4.60 -7.52
C THR A 93 6.19 4.23 -8.74
N PRO A 94 5.85 4.72 -9.94
CA PRO A 94 6.73 4.63 -11.10
C PRO A 94 8.13 5.19 -10.81
N MET A 95 9.16 4.71 -11.52
CA MET A 95 10.53 5.17 -11.30
C MET A 95 10.71 6.69 -11.48
N ALA A 96 9.88 7.35 -12.29
CA ALA A 96 9.96 8.78 -12.53
C ALA A 96 9.25 9.65 -11.46
N ALA A 97 8.45 9.05 -10.59
CA ALA A 97 7.75 9.80 -9.55
C ALA A 97 8.72 10.33 -8.49
N VAL A 98 8.48 11.57 -8.06
CA VAL A 98 9.25 12.29 -7.04
C VAL A 98 8.51 12.38 -5.71
N GLU A 99 7.23 11.99 -5.70
CA GLU A 99 6.31 12.02 -4.58
C GLU A 99 5.86 10.58 -4.26
N PRO A 100 5.65 10.24 -2.97
CA PRO A 100 5.00 8.99 -2.61
C PRO A 100 3.54 9.03 -3.05
N ALA A 101 3.06 7.94 -3.66
CA ALA A 101 1.65 7.78 -3.99
C ALA A 101 0.94 7.06 -2.84
N ILE A 102 -0.28 7.52 -2.55
CA ILE A 102 -1.21 6.81 -1.68
C ILE A 102 -2.42 6.39 -2.50
N GLU A 103 -2.93 5.21 -2.23
CA GLU A 103 -4.20 4.76 -2.77
C GLU A 103 -5.26 4.88 -1.68
N THR A 104 -6.40 5.46 -2.06
CA THR A 104 -7.59 5.53 -1.20
C THR A 104 -8.49 4.35 -1.56
N SER A 105 -8.89 3.54 -0.58
CA SER A 105 -9.83 2.43 -0.79
C SER A 105 -11.02 2.56 0.16
N PHE A 106 -12.23 2.39 -0.36
CA PHE A 106 -13.45 2.37 0.44
C PHE A 106 -13.94 0.95 0.65
N TYR A 107 -14.47 0.68 1.84
CA TYR A 107 -14.99 -0.64 2.21
C TYR A 107 -16.36 -0.52 2.84
N PHE A 108 -17.10 -1.62 2.72
CA PHE A 108 -18.42 -1.82 3.27
C PHE A 108 -18.41 -2.97 4.28
N ASP A 109 -19.50 -3.12 5.05
CA ASP A 109 -19.60 -4.18 6.06
C ASP A 109 -19.66 -5.60 5.49
N THR A 110 -20.00 -5.74 4.21
CA THR A 110 -19.90 -7.01 3.48
C THR A 110 -18.47 -7.56 3.44
N ALA A 111 -17.46 -6.69 3.35
CA ALA A 111 -16.05 -7.09 3.33
C ALA A 111 -15.54 -7.51 4.72
N TRP A 112 -15.92 -6.73 5.74
CA TRP A 112 -15.61 -6.97 7.15
C TRP A 112 -16.55 -6.09 7.97
N PRO A 113 -17.02 -6.49 9.17
CA PRO A 113 -17.97 -5.70 9.97
C PRO A 113 -17.32 -4.46 10.61
N PHE A 114 -16.80 -3.54 9.79
CA PHE A 114 -16.08 -2.34 10.22
C PHE A 114 -16.94 -1.44 11.11
N SER A 115 -18.24 -1.32 10.83
CA SER A 115 -19.16 -0.50 11.62
C SER A 115 -19.34 -1.00 13.06
N GLU A 116 -19.02 -2.28 13.32
CA GLU A 116 -19.16 -2.95 14.61
C GLU A 116 -17.81 -3.16 15.31
N CYS A 117 -16.69 -3.00 14.59
CA CYS A 117 -15.36 -3.27 15.11
C CYS A 117 -14.77 -2.07 15.85
N ASP A 118 -14.38 -2.29 17.10
CA ASP A 118 -13.40 -1.44 17.76
C ASP A 118 -11.99 -1.70 17.20
N ARG A 119 -10.99 -0.97 17.71
CA ARG A 119 -9.60 -1.10 17.25
C ARG A 119 -9.09 -2.54 17.38
N ALA A 120 -9.47 -3.26 18.44
CA ALA A 120 -9.06 -4.64 18.64
C ALA A 120 -9.71 -5.57 17.60
N GLY A 121 -11.00 -5.38 17.31
CA GLY A 121 -11.71 -6.12 16.26
C GLY A 121 -11.15 -5.87 14.86
N LEU A 122 -10.70 -4.63 14.56
CA LEU A 122 -9.98 -4.34 13.31
C LEU A 122 -8.62 -5.04 13.27
N LEU A 123 -7.89 -5.04 14.39
CA LEU A 123 -6.59 -5.70 14.49
C LEU A 123 -6.68 -7.22 14.28
N ASP A 124 -7.76 -7.86 14.74
CA ASP A 124 -8.02 -9.29 14.52
C ASP A 124 -8.19 -9.65 13.03
N GLY A 125 -8.50 -8.67 12.17
CA GLY A 125 -8.61 -8.86 10.72
C GLY A 125 -7.29 -8.77 9.95
N TYR A 126 -6.19 -8.40 10.61
CA TYR A 126 -4.84 -8.48 10.04
C TYR A 126 -4.24 -9.87 10.34
N ASP A 127 -3.74 -10.55 9.31
CA ASP A 127 -3.00 -11.80 9.46
C ASP A 127 -1.58 -11.70 8.89
N ALA A 128 -0.85 -12.82 8.85
CA ALA A 128 0.51 -12.86 8.30
C ALA A 128 0.57 -12.54 6.80
N ASN A 129 -0.50 -12.82 6.05
CA ASN A 129 -0.58 -12.78 4.59
C ASN A 129 -1.30 -11.53 4.05
N GLY A 130 -1.96 -10.74 4.90
CA GLY A 130 -2.68 -9.54 4.49
C GLY A 130 -3.81 -9.17 5.45
N THR A 131 -4.93 -8.70 4.89
CA THR A 131 -6.15 -8.39 5.63
C THR A 131 -7.32 -9.22 5.11
N ALA A 132 -8.29 -9.49 5.98
CA ALA A 132 -9.50 -10.22 5.61
C ALA A 132 -10.31 -9.53 4.49
N TRP A 133 -10.19 -8.20 4.36
CA TRP A 133 -10.95 -7.37 3.43
C TRP A 133 -10.20 -6.99 2.14
N GLN A 134 -8.97 -7.46 1.93
CA GLN A 134 -8.07 -7.00 0.85
C GLN A 134 -8.60 -7.11 -0.59
N SER A 135 -9.68 -7.86 -0.82
CA SER A 135 -10.25 -8.11 -2.16
C SER A 135 -11.66 -7.55 -2.36
N GLU A 136 -12.24 -6.89 -1.35
CA GLU A 136 -13.64 -6.47 -1.33
C GLU A 136 -13.76 -4.96 -1.09
N ARG A 137 -13.09 -4.19 -1.95
CA ARG A 137 -13.13 -2.72 -1.95
C ARG A 137 -14.03 -2.19 -3.05
N ALA A 138 -14.54 -0.97 -2.87
CA ALA A 138 -15.18 -0.24 -3.95
C ALA A 138 -14.17 0.10 -5.05
N ASP A 139 -14.58 -0.07 -6.31
CA ASP A 139 -13.81 0.43 -7.45
C ASP A 139 -14.04 1.93 -7.56
N ILE A 140 -12.96 2.69 -7.47
CA ILE A 140 -12.95 4.14 -7.69
C ILE A 140 -11.96 4.47 -8.80
N ASP A 141 -12.33 5.45 -9.63
CA ASP A 141 -11.47 5.93 -10.70
C ASP A 141 -10.65 7.13 -10.20
N GLY A 142 -9.32 6.96 -10.17
CA GLY A 142 -8.39 8.05 -9.95
C GLY A 142 -7.89 8.24 -8.52
N GLU A 143 -7.09 9.29 -8.34
CA GLU A 143 -6.47 9.67 -7.08
C GLU A 143 -7.37 10.68 -6.35
N ILE A 144 -7.89 10.29 -5.19
CA ILE A 144 -8.74 11.15 -4.36
C ILE A 144 -7.90 11.98 -3.41
N VAL A 145 -7.08 11.30 -2.60
CA VAL A 145 -6.16 11.94 -1.66
C VAL A 145 -4.74 11.71 -2.15
N SER A 146 -3.95 12.78 -2.15
CA SER A 146 -2.50 12.74 -2.37
C SER A 146 -1.77 13.21 -1.11
N VAL A 147 -0.48 12.90 -1.02
CA VAL A 147 0.36 13.27 0.13
C VAL A 147 1.53 14.15 -0.30
N SER A 148 1.76 15.23 0.45
CA SER A 148 2.91 16.13 0.24
C SER A 148 3.69 16.35 1.54
N GLY A 149 4.97 16.71 1.42
CA GLY A 149 5.91 16.93 2.52
C GLY A 149 6.79 15.71 2.84
N LEU A 150 6.53 14.57 2.20
CA LEU A 150 7.28 13.32 2.37
C LEU A 150 8.32 13.07 1.27
N GLU A 151 8.40 13.94 0.27
CA GLU A 151 9.23 13.79 -0.92
C GLU A 151 10.73 13.64 -0.59
N PRO A 152 11.32 14.42 0.33
CA PRO A 152 12.75 14.28 0.65
C PRO A 152 13.09 12.90 1.20
N LEU A 153 12.27 12.38 2.12
CA LEU A 153 12.46 11.05 2.73
C LEU A 153 12.21 9.96 1.69
N PHE A 154 11.12 10.06 0.93
CA PHE A 154 10.77 9.11 -0.10
C PHE A 154 11.88 8.95 -1.15
N ASN A 155 12.41 10.05 -1.66
CA ASN A 155 13.49 10.04 -2.65
C ASN A 155 14.79 9.49 -2.05
N ALA A 156 15.08 9.77 -0.78
CA ALA A 156 16.24 9.22 -0.09
C ALA A 156 16.15 7.69 0.07
N ILE A 157 14.98 7.16 0.48
CA ILE A 157 14.73 5.71 0.56
C ILE A 157 14.96 5.05 -0.81
N ARG A 158 14.41 5.64 -1.87
CA ARG A 158 14.54 5.10 -3.23
C ARG A 158 15.97 5.07 -3.74
N ALA A 159 16.77 6.08 -3.39
CA ALA A 159 18.19 6.10 -3.70
C ALA A 159 18.94 4.97 -2.99
N LEU A 160 18.62 4.73 -1.71
CA LEU A 160 19.25 3.67 -0.90
C LEU A 160 18.85 2.25 -1.34
N SER A 161 17.59 2.02 -1.72
CA SER A 161 17.13 0.70 -2.17
C SER A 161 17.63 0.31 -3.56
N GLY A 162 18.47 1.12 -4.22
CA GLY A 162 18.91 0.88 -5.61
C GLY A 162 17.80 0.97 -6.66
N LYS A 163 16.55 1.26 -6.25
CA LYS A 163 15.37 1.43 -7.11
C LYS A 163 15.36 2.78 -7.85
N GLY A 164 16.30 3.69 -7.53
CA GLY A 164 16.47 5.00 -8.18
C GLY A 164 17.31 4.97 -9.47
N ASP A 165 18.38 4.17 -9.51
CA ASP A 165 19.25 4.03 -10.69
C ASP A 165 20.05 2.72 -10.65
N ALA A 166 19.65 1.72 -11.45
CA ALA A 166 20.27 0.39 -11.50
C ALA A 166 21.77 0.42 -11.87
N ARG A 167 22.25 1.52 -12.46
CA ARG A 167 23.67 1.71 -12.81
C ARG A 167 24.56 2.01 -11.61
N TYR A 168 24.00 2.56 -10.53
CA TYR A 168 24.73 2.81 -9.29
C TYR A 168 24.73 1.59 -8.36
N ALA A 169 23.63 0.84 -8.30
CA ALA A 169 23.53 -0.36 -7.47
C ALA A 169 24.57 -1.44 -7.85
N SER A 170 24.89 -1.57 -9.13
CA SER A 170 25.89 -2.54 -9.64
C SER A 170 27.35 -2.17 -9.36
N GLN A 171 27.61 -1.01 -8.75
CA GLN A 171 28.97 -0.53 -8.43
C GLN A 171 29.27 -0.56 -6.92
N LEU A 172 28.27 -0.83 -6.09
CA LEU A 172 28.45 -0.98 -4.65
C LEU A 172 28.98 -2.38 -4.34
N ASP A 173 29.86 -2.49 -3.34
CA ASP A 173 30.16 -3.78 -2.74
C ASP A 173 28.95 -4.29 -1.93
N GLU A 174 28.96 -5.60 -1.63
CA GLU A 174 27.87 -6.27 -0.94
C GLU A 174 27.57 -5.66 0.45
N ASP A 175 28.60 -5.18 1.15
CA ASP A 175 28.47 -4.58 2.48
C ASP A 175 27.78 -3.21 2.42
N ALA A 176 28.15 -2.39 1.44
CA ALA A 176 27.52 -1.09 1.19
C ALA A 176 26.07 -1.27 0.74
N GLN A 177 25.78 -2.27 -0.10
CA GLN A 177 24.41 -2.59 -0.50
C GLN A 177 23.58 -3.05 0.71
N ALA A 178 24.08 -4.00 1.51
CA ALA A 178 23.37 -4.48 2.69
C ALA A 178 23.14 -3.36 3.74
N THR A 179 24.07 -2.42 3.84
CA THR A 179 23.90 -1.21 4.68
C THR A 179 22.82 -0.29 4.11
N GLY A 180 22.80 -0.05 2.80
CA GLY A 180 21.78 0.74 2.13
C GLY A 180 20.37 0.16 2.29
N GLU A 181 20.22 -1.15 2.11
CA GLU A 181 18.95 -1.87 2.30
C GLU A 181 18.45 -1.76 3.75
N HIS A 182 19.34 -1.95 4.73
CA HIS A 182 19.03 -1.78 6.15
C HIS A 182 18.54 -0.36 6.46
N VAL A 183 19.27 0.67 6.00
CA VAL A 183 18.88 2.07 6.26
C VAL A 183 17.58 2.41 5.54
N ALA A 184 17.36 1.91 4.32
CA ALA A 184 16.12 2.08 3.59
C ALA A 184 14.92 1.46 4.34
N LEU A 185 15.09 0.31 4.98
CA LEU A 185 14.06 -0.35 5.77
C LEU A 185 13.65 0.51 6.99
N VAL A 186 14.62 0.99 7.76
CA VAL A 186 14.37 1.84 8.94
C VAL A 186 13.73 3.17 8.51
N ALA A 187 14.22 3.76 7.42
CA ALA A 187 13.63 4.97 6.84
C ALA A 187 12.22 4.74 6.28
N GLY A 188 11.94 3.56 5.73
CA GLY A 188 10.61 3.16 5.29
C GLY A 188 9.63 3.02 6.46
N ALA A 189 10.06 2.46 7.59
CA ALA A 189 9.26 2.42 8.82
C ALA A 189 8.95 3.85 9.32
N TYR A 190 9.93 4.75 9.22
CA TYR A 190 9.75 6.17 9.54
C TYR A 190 8.70 6.82 8.65
N LEU A 191 8.78 6.62 7.33
CA LEU A 191 7.81 7.11 6.35
C LEU A 191 6.38 6.63 6.65
N CYS A 192 6.20 5.33 6.88
CA CYS A 192 4.89 4.75 7.19
C CYS A 192 4.33 5.27 8.51
N THR A 193 5.17 5.44 9.54
CA THR A 193 4.75 5.97 10.84
C THR A 193 4.36 7.44 10.76
N LEU A 194 5.12 8.25 9.99
CA LEU A 194 4.77 9.64 9.70
C LEU A 194 3.40 9.76 9.02
N LEU A 195 3.13 8.94 7.99
CA LEU A 195 1.84 8.92 7.32
C LEU A 195 0.71 8.49 8.27
N HIS A 196 0.93 7.45 9.09
CA HIS A 196 -0.03 6.97 10.07
C HIS A 196 -0.45 8.09 11.04
N ILE A 197 0.51 8.86 11.56
CA ILE A 197 0.24 9.99 12.45
C ILE A 197 -0.47 11.12 11.69
N ALA A 198 -0.03 11.46 10.48
CA ALA A 198 -0.65 12.52 9.69
C ALA A 198 -2.13 12.22 9.39
N VAL A 199 -2.45 11.00 8.99
CA VAL A 199 -3.83 10.56 8.75
C VAL A 199 -4.65 10.56 10.04
N ARG A 200 -4.09 10.06 11.15
CA ARG A 200 -4.74 10.12 12.48
C ARG A 200 -5.11 11.55 12.86
N ASP A 201 -4.15 12.45 12.78
CA ASP A 201 -4.34 13.83 13.21
C ASP A 201 -5.32 14.57 12.28
N LYS A 202 -5.26 14.29 10.96
CA LYS A 202 -6.22 14.82 9.98
C LYS A 202 -7.63 14.33 10.24
N ALA A 203 -7.81 13.03 10.52
CA ALA A 203 -9.10 12.44 10.85
C ALA A 203 -9.70 13.01 12.14
N LEU A 204 -8.89 13.21 13.18
CA LEU A 204 -9.33 13.85 14.42
C LEU A 204 -9.72 15.32 14.21
N GLN A 205 -9.01 16.04 13.34
CA GLN A 205 -9.28 17.45 13.05
C GLN A 205 -10.50 17.64 12.13
N TYR A 206 -10.67 16.74 11.17
CA TYR A 206 -11.73 16.76 10.16
C TYR A 206 -12.41 15.38 10.09
N PRO A 207 -13.26 15.04 11.08
CA PRO A 207 -13.89 13.73 11.15
C PRO A 207 -14.75 13.49 9.92
N LEU A 208 -14.51 12.35 9.26
CA LEU A 208 -15.34 11.90 8.16
C LEU A 208 -16.59 11.23 8.74
N THR A 209 -17.74 11.73 8.35
CA THR A 209 -19.04 11.15 8.70
C THR A 209 -19.84 10.90 7.45
N SER A 210 -20.56 9.78 7.38
CA SER A 210 -21.64 9.63 6.40
C SER A 210 -22.98 9.85 7.10
N GLU A 211 -24.00 10.25 6.34
CA GLU A 211 -25.38 10.33 6.87
C GLU A 211 -25.86 8.98 7.40
N SER A 212 -25.35 7.90 6.82
CA SER A 212 -25.62 6.51 7.17
C SER A 212 -24.83 6.01 8.40
N MET A 213 -23.69 6.65 8.74
CA MET A 213 -22.82 6.32 9.87
C MET A 213 -22.46 7.55 10.73
N PRO A 214 -23.38 7.99 11.62
CA PRO A 214 -23.11 9.08 12.56
C PRO A 214 -22.01 8.78 13.59
N GLY A 215 -21.61 7.51 13.72
CA GLY A 215 -20.59 7.04 14.66
C GLY A 215 -19.15 7.16 14.14
N GLY A 216 -18.96 7.65 12.91
CA GLY A 216 -17.66 7.74 12.26
C GLY A 216 -17.31 6.50 11.45
N LEU A 217 -16.31 6.63 10.59
CA LEU A 217 -15.77 5.56 9.75
C LEU A 217 -14.56 4.91 10.43
N ALA A 218 -14.32 3.62 10.16
CA ALA A 218 -13.01 3.04 10.47
C ALA A 218 -11.97 3.59 9.48
N ILE A 219 -10.82 4.04 9.99
CA ILE A 219 -9.74 4.60 9.17
C ILE A 219 -8.51 3.73 9.33
N LEU A 220 -8.04 3.23 8.19
CA LEU A 220 -6.90 2.32 8.08
C LEU A 220 -5.76 3.05 7.39
N VAL A 221 -4.53 2.79 7.83
CA VAL A 221 -3.34 3.23 7.11
C VAL A 221 -2.40 2.06 6.97
N GLY A 222 -1.89 1.87 5.78
CA GLY A 222 -1.00 0.78 5.46
C GLY A 222 0.04 1.14 4.42
N ALA A 223 0.81 0.13 4.06
CA ALA A 223 1.72 0.14 2.95
C ALA A 223 1.47 -1.14 2.16
N ARG A 224 1.01 -0.98 0.92
CA ARG A 224 0.71 -2.08 0.00
C ARG A 224 1.83 -2.16 -1.01
N GLU A 225 2.48 -3.33 -1.08
CA GLU A 225 3.60 -3.58 -2.00
C GLU A 225 4.82 -2.63 -1.79
N VAL A 226 4.83 -1.91 -0.67
CA VAL A 226 5.93 -1.06 -0.20
C VAL A 226 6.47 -1.66 1.09
N GLU A 227 7.80 -1.75 1.17
CA GLU A 227 8.50 -2.29 2.34
C GLU A 227 9.05 -1.15 3.21
N PRO A 228 8.93 -1.22 4.54
CA PRO A 228 8.22 -2.27 5.31
C PRO A 228 6.70 -2.08 5.28
N ALA A 229 5.96 -3.19 5.24
CA ALA A 229 4.52 -3.18 5.43
C ALA A 229 4.17 -3.16 6.93
N LEU A 230 3.77 -1.99 7.46
CA LEU A 230 3.29 -1.86 8.84
C LEU A 230 1.77 -2.04 8.90
N ARG A 231 1.30 -2.89 9.82
CA ARG A 231 -0.12 -3.29 9.90
C ARG A 231 -0.79 -2.77 11.17
N ALA A 232 -1.34 -1.57 11.11
CA ALA A 232 -2.08 -0.98 12.22
C ALA A 232 -3.20 -0.03 11.75
N PRO A 233 -4.46 -0.21 12.22
CA PRO A 233 -5.52 0.75 11.98
C PRO A 233 -5.20 2.09 12.65
N VAL A 234 -5.68 3.19 12.08
CA VAL A 234 -5.53 4.54 12.65
C VAL A 234 -6.65 4.82 13.64
N GLU A 235 -7.89 4.61 13.20
CA GLU A 235 -9.09 4.88 13.98
C GLU A 235 -10.13 3.78 13.73
N ALA A 236 -10.91 3.46 14.76
CA ALA A 236 -11.97 2.48 14.67
C ALA A 236 -13.32 3.14 14.96
N CYS A 237 -14.35 2.68 14.26
CA CYS A 237 -15.70 3.08 14.59
C CYS A 237 -16.08 2.47 15.95
N CYS A 238 -16.31 3.30 16.97
CA CYS A 238 -17.16 2.86 18.07
C CYS A 238 -18.24 3.90 18.31
N LYS A 239 -19.49 3.42 18.37
CA LYS A 239 -20.67 4.18 18.80
C LYS A 239 -20.50 4.80 20.20
N ASP A 240 -19.47 4.41 20.95
CA ASP A 240 -19.14 4.87 22.31
C ASP A 240 -17.80 5.65 22.42
N SER A 241 -17.02 5.84 21.35
CA SER A 241 -15.67 6.47 21.43
C SER A 241 -15.70 7.94 21.90
N HIS A 242 -16.78 8.67 21.65
CA HIS A 242 -16.92 10.05 22.15
C HIS A 242 -17.12 10.15 23.68
N ALA A 243 -17.28 9.03 24.40
CA ALA A 243 -17.35 9.02 25.86
C ALA A 243 -15.98 8.92 26.56
N ILE A 244 -14.89 8.63 25.83
CA ILE A 244 -13.57 8.34 26.42
C ILE A 244 -12.56 9.46 26.09
N VAL A 245 -12.97 10.72 26.19
CA VAL A 245 -12.05 11.85 26.40
C VAL A 245 -12.46 12.60 27.67
N ALA A 246 -12.64 11.85 28.76
CA ALA A 246 -12.72 12.39 30.11
C ALA A 246 -12.43 11.31 31.16
N GLY A 247 -11.22 10.74 31.11
CA GLY A 247 -10.54 10.10 32.24
C GLY A 247 -11.22 8.91 32.91
N GLN A 248 -10.61 7.73 32.76
CA GLN A 248 -10.20 6.87 33.89
C GLN A 248 -9.61 5.56 33.36
N SER A 249 -8.40 5.26 33.82
CA SER A 249 -7.83 3.92 33.79
C SER A 249 -8.60 3.01 34.76
N GLY A 250 -9.13 1.90 34.24
CA GLY A 250 -9.88 0.89 35.00
C GLY A 250 -9.75 -0.49 34.36
N PRO A 251 -9.89 -1.59 35.13
CA PRO A 251 -9.10 -2.81 34.90
C PRO A 251 -9.67 -3.76 33.83
N LYS A 252 -8.75 -4.44 33.14
CA LYS A 252 -8.98 -5.49 32.15
C LYS A 252 -9.86 -6.62 32.73
N SER A 253 -11.10 -6.76 32.23
CA SER A 253 -11.94 -7.93 32.49
C SER A 253 -11.85 -8.93 31.34
N HIS A 254 -11.56 -10.18 31.70
CA HIS A 254 -11.55 -11.35 30.84
C HIS A 254 -12.92 -11.69 30.24
N GLY A 255 -12.89 -12.20 29.01
CA GLY A 255 -13.78 -13.25 28.53
C GLY A 255 -15.07 -12.80 27.85
N ALA A 256 -15.03 -12.66 26.53
CA ALA A 256 -16.22 -12.72 25.69
C ALA A 256 -16.12 -13.91 24.73
N MET A 257 -17.13 -14.76 24.81
CA MET A 257 -17.33 -15.98 24.02
C MET A 257 -17.83 -15.58 22.63
N MET A 258 -17.12 -16.02 21.57
CA MET A 258 -17.52 -15.87 20.17
C MET A 258 -18.93 -16.42 19.89
N PRO A 259 -19.81 -15.74 19.14
CA PRO A 259 -20.92 -16.38 18.47
C PRO A 259 -20.45 -17.00 17.14
N SER A 260 -20.81 -18.26 16.92
CA SER A 260 -20.67 -18.96 15.65
C SER A 260 -21.64 -18.36 14.63
N PHE A 261 -21.13 -17.72 13.59
CA PHE A 261 -21.93 -17.28 12.45
C PHE A 261 -22.10 -18.44 11.46
N GLY A 262 -23.34 -18.91 11.34
CA GLY A 262 -23.79 -19.77 10.26
C GLY A 262 -24.12 -18.94 9.03
N ALA A 263 -23.50 -19.29 7.90
CA ALA A 263 -23.82 -18.74 6.59
C ALA A 263 -25.30 -18.90 6.24
N SER A 264 -25.98 -17.82 5.85
CA SER A 264 -27.10 -17.78 4.89
C SER A 264 -27.68 -16.35 4.82
N ASP A 265 -27.39 -15.60 3.75
CA ASP A 265 -28.41 -14.75 3.09
C ASP A 265 -27.96 -14.28 1.69
N GLU A 266 -27.96 -15.19 0.71
CA GLU A 266 -28.02 -14.83 -0.71
C GLU A 266 -29.47 -14.97 -1.16
N LEU A 267 -30.22 -13.86 -1.31
CA LEU A 267 -31.35 -13.73 -2.25
C LEU A 267 -32.01 -12.34 -2.18
N ARG A 268 -31.41 -11.34 -2.85
CA ARG A 268 -32.16 -10.21 -3.43
C ARG A 268 -31.34 -9.42 -4.45
N ARG A 269 -31.18 -9.98 -5.65
CA ARG A 269 -30.93 -9.20 -6.86
C ARG A 269 -32.02 -9.53 -7.86
N LYS A 270 -32.92 -8.58 -8.10
CA LYS A 270 -33.84 -8.56 -9.23
C LYS A 270 -33.91 -7.15 -9.78
N GLU A 271 -33.48 -7.04 -11.03
CA GLU A 271 -34.03 -6.20 -12.09
C GLU A 271 -34.07 -4.68 -11.82
N CYS A 272 -33.03 -3.98 -12.27
CA CYS A 272 -33.09 -2.59 -12.72
C CYS A 272 -32.57 -2.50 -14.16
N ASP A 273 -33.37 -3.02 -15.10
CA ASP A 273 -33.33 -2.58 -16.51
C ASP A 273 -34.68 -1.92 -16.77
N GLU A 274 -34.74 -0.59 -16.68
CA GLU A 274 -35.90 0.20 -17.08
C GLU A 274 -35.51 1.12 -18.24
N GLU A 275 -36.14 0.86 -19.38
CA GLU A 275 -35.98 1.57 -20.66
C GLU A 275 -36.36 3.04 -20.53
N LEU A 276 -35.47 3.94 -20.99
CA LEU A 276 -35.79 5.35 -21.17
C LEU A 276 -36.64 5.55 -22.45
N PRO A 277 -37.73 6.33 -22.40
CA PRO A 277 -38.51 6.65 -23.59
C PRO A 277 -37.86 7.80 -24.38
N GLU A 278 -37.72 7.61 -25.69
CA GLU A 278 -37.40 8.66 -26.65
C GLU A 278 -38.53 9.70 -26.69
N THR A 279 -38.21 10.96 -26.39
CA THR A 279 -39.09 12.09 -26.72
C THR A 279 -38.45 12.97 -27.79
N SER A 280 -39.01 12.81 -28.99
CA SER A 280 -39.04 13.78 -30.09
C SER A 280 -39.52 15.16 -29.60
N LEU A 281 -38.77 16.22 -29.92
CA LEU A 281 -39.33 17.56 -30.12
C LEU A 281 -38.57 18.31 -31.22
N ASP A 282 -39.35 18.73 -32.21
CA ASP A 282 -39.02 19.56 -33.35
C ASP A 282 -38.73 21.02 -32.97
N SER A 283 -37.79 21.61 -33.72
CA SER A 283 -37.81 22.96 -34.30
C SER A 283 -38.24 24.16 -33.42
N GLN A 284 -37.27 25.03 -33.13
CA GLN A 284 -37.43 26.47 -33.44
C GLN A 284 -36.09 27.19 -33.52
N SER A 285 -35.87 27.77 -34.69
CA SER A 285 -34.83 28.73 -35.05
C SER A 285 -35.00 30.01 -34.25
N ASP A 286 -33.90 30.57 -33.74
CA ASP A 286 -33.81 32.02 -33.65
C ASP A 286 -32.38 32.53 -33.87
N THR A 287 -32.35 33.55 -34.70
CA THR A 287 -31.20 34.18 -35.34
C THR A 287 -30.73 35.32 -34.43
N LEU A 288 -29.46 35.35 -34.03
CA LEU A 288 -28.85 36.58 -33.52
C LEU A 288 -27.45 36.77 -34.12
N GLU A 289 -27.36 37.80 -34.96
CA GLU A 289 -26.15 38.40 -35.49
C GLU A 289 -25.34 39.06 -34.37
N LEU A 290 -24.06 38.73 -34.25
CA LEU A 290 -23.09 39.59 -33.56
C LEU A 290 -21.74 39.56 -34.29
N HIS A 291 -21.51 40.64 -35.04
CA HIS A 291 -20.26 41.36 -35.29
C HIS A 291 -18.91 40.61 -35.15
N ASP A 292 -18.38 40.19 -36.30
CA ASP A 292 -16.94 39.96 -36.50
C ASP A 292 -16.21 41.31 -36.57
N THR A 293 -15.32 41.56 -35.61
CA THR A 293 -14.30 42.61 -35.69
C THR A 293 -12.93 41.97 -35.51
N ALA A 294 -12.08 42.21 -36.52
CA ALA A 294 -10.75 41.66 -36.69
C ALA A 294 -9.76 41.99 -35.57
N VAL A 295 -8.88 41.05 -35.26
CA VAL A 295 -7.50 41.33 -34.79
C VAL A 295 -6.54 40.38 -35.50
N GLN A 296 -5.60 40.97 -36.23
CA GLN A 296 -4.50 40.32 -36.92
C GLN A 296 -3.51 39.72 -35.91
N ALA A 297 -3.13 38.47 -36.10
CA ALA A 297 -1.95 37.88 -35.48
C ALA A 297 -0.71 38.35 -36.27
N ASP A 298 0.19 39.05 -35.58
CA ASP A 298 1.50 39.45 -36.06
C ASP A 298 2.53 38.51 -35.41
N ASP A 299 3.01 37.54 -36.18
CA ASP A 299 4.12 36.65 -35.79
C ASP A 299 5.42 37.45 -35.81
N SER A 300 6.00 37.70 -34.64
CA SER A 300 7.38 38.16 -34.53
C SER A 300 8.16 37.34 -33.50
N ASP A 301 9.05 36.52 -34.04
CA ASP A 301 10.21 35.91 -33.41
C ASP A 301 10.92 36.88 -32.47
N HIS A 302 11.11 36.52 -31.20
CA HIS A 302 12.27 36.94 -30.40
C HIS A 302 12.72 35.82 -29.46
N ALA A 303 13.82 35.19 -29.84
CA ALA A 303 14.65 34.36 -28.98
C ALA A 303 15.30 35.23 -27.89
N ASN A 304 15.26 34.78 -26.64
CA ASN A 304 16.18 35.22 -25.60
C ASN A 304 16.56 34.03 -24.72
N GLY A 305 17.77 33.53 -24.93
CA GLY A 305 18.45 32.63 -24.02
C GLY A 305 18.93 33.42 -22.80
N HIS A 306 18.55 32.96 -21.62
CA HIS A 306 19.14 33.39 -20.36
C HIS A 306 20.25 32.39 -20.00
N GLU A 307 21.48 32.74 -20.35
CA GLU A 307 22.70 32.08 -19.90
C GLU A 307 23.06 32.66 -18.53
N VAL A 308 23.08 31.82 -17.49
CA VAL A 308 23.44 32.20 -16.13
C VAL A 308 24.96 32.18 -16.01
N ALA A 309 25.54 33.36 -15.80
CA ALA A 309 26.97 33.56 -15.65
C ALA A 309 27.48 33.01 -14.29
N PHE A 310 28.40 32.04 -14.35
CA PHE A 310 29.23 31.65 -13.22
C PHE A 310 30.34 32.68 -13.00
N PHE A 311 30.35 33.31 -11.82
CA PHE A 311 31.49 34.08 -11.33
C PHE A 311 32.63 33.12 -10.94
N ARG A 312 33.72 33.11 -11.71
CA ARG A 312 34.98 32.43 -11.38
C ARG A 312 36.01 33.49 -10.96
N ALA A 313 36.56 33.35 -9.75
CA ALA A 313 37.70 34.13 -9.31
C ALA A 313 38.98 33.68 -10.04
N PRO A 314 39.91 34.58 -10.37
CA PRO A 314 41.10 34.24 -11.13
C PRO A 314 42.26 33.84 -10.20
N GLY A 315 42.85 32.68 -10.47
CA GLY A 315 44.23 32.39 -10.10
C GLY A 315 44.44 31.30 -9.06
N GLU A 316 44.16 30.04 -9.41
CA GLU A 316 44.88 28.88 -8.86
C GLU A 316 45.11 27.86 -9.99
N THR A 317 46.37 27.50 -10.19
CA THR A 317 46.85 26.59 -11.22
C THR A 317 46.71 25.14 -10.76
N LEU A 318 46.21 24.29 -11.65
CA LEU A 318 46.18 22.83 -11.53
C LEU A 318 47.59 22.28 -11.78
N ASP A 319 48.40 22.19 -10.74
CA ASP A 319 49.61 21.35 -10.64
C ASP A 319 50.14 21.53 -9.21
N ASP A 320 49.76 20.65 -8.26
CA ASP A 320 50.52 20.41 -7.01
C ASP A 320 49.90 19.38 -6.02
N PHE A 321 48.81 18.66 -6.35
CA PHE A 321 48.29 17.61 -5.47
C PHE A 321 48.35 16.22 -6.11
N ALA A 322 49.57 15.69 -6.22
CA ALA A 322 49.80 14.27 -6.36
C ALA A 322 51.02 13.86 -5.53
N GLN A 323 50.83 12.82 -4.71
CA GLN A 323 51.84 11.99 -4.05
C GLN A 323 52.48 12.53 -2.77
N GLU A 324 51.79 12.30 -1.66
CA GLU A 324 52.47 11.78 -0.48
C GLU A 324 51.50 10.96 0.37
N GLN A 325 52.02 9.89 0.99
CA GLN A 325 51.38 8.95 1.91
C GLN A 325 50.76 7.70 1.28
N THR A 326 51.55 6.62 1.25
CA THR A 326 51.20 5.35 1.92
C THR A 326 52.49 4.54 2.07
N ASP A 327 53.07 4.60 3.27
CA ASP A 327 54.04 3.63 3.75
C ASP A 327 53.53 3.19 5.13
N ILE A 328 52.71 2.13 5.13
CA ILE A 328 52.22 1.48 6.35
C ILE A 328 52.44 -0.02 6.14
N GLY A 329 53.25 -0.58 7.03
CA GLY A 329 53.82 -1.91 6.92
C GLY A 329 52.80 -3.05 6.98
N GLU A 330 53.10 -4.06 6.19
CA GLU A 330 52.52 -5.40 6.24
C GLU A 330 53.14 -6.16 7.43
N GLU A 331 52.33 -6.46 8.45
CA GLU A 331 52.60 -7.56 9.39
C GLU A 331 51.45 -8.57 9.29
N GLU A 332 51.70 -9.67 8.57
CA GLU A 332 50.89 -10.89 8.67
C GLU A 332 51.18 -11.61 9.99
N PRO A 333 50.15 -12.19 10.62
CA PRO A 333 50.34 -13.42 11.35
C PRO A 333 49.59 -14.59 10.71
N ALA A 334 50.35 -15.65 10.48
CA ALA A 334 49.90 -16.98 10.11
C ALA A 334 48.84 -17.52 11.09
N SER A 335 47.74 -18.04 10.55
CA SER A 335 46.85 -18.95 11.26
C SER A 335 46.61 -20.20 10.42
N GLU A 336 47.31 -21.27 10.80
CA GLU A 336 46.94 -22.65 10.48
C GLU A 336 45.54 -22.95 11.01
N SER A 337 44.63 -23.40 10.14
CA SER A 337 43.47 -24.17 10.59
C SER A 337 43.28 -25.40 9.71
N VAL A 338 43.33 -26.54 10.40
CA VAL A 338 43.14 -27.88 9.88
C VAL A 338 41.63 -28.14 9.84
N ALA A 339 41.05 -28.25 8.65
CA ALA A 339 39.69 -28.74 8.46
C ALA A 339 39.71 -30.06 7.70
N THR A 340 39.54 -31.14 8.45
CA THR A 340 39.28 -32.51 7.98
C THR A 340 37.99 -32.55 7.15
N VAL A 341 38.13 -32.88 5.87
CA VAL A 341 37.03 -33.17 4.94
C VAL A 341 36.47 -34.56 5.27
N LEU A 342 35.20 -34.61 5.68
CA LEU A 342 34.40 -35.84 5.73
C LEU A 342 33.81 -36.09 4.35
N ASP A 343 34.35 -37.11 3.68
CA ASP A 343 33.88 -37.64 2.41
C ASP A 343 32.63 -38.51 2.65
N VAL A 344 31.47 -38.09 2.13
CA VAL A 344 30.22 -38.87 2.15
C VAL A 344 29.87 -39.24 0.71
N PRO A 345 29.75 -40.53 0.36
CA PRO A 345 29.50 -40.95 -1.00
C PRO A 345 28.04 -40.68 -1.40
N ARG A 346 27.82 -39.77 -2.35
CA ARG A 346 26.55 -39.63 -3.08
C ARG A 346 26.41 -40.79 -4.05
N LYS A 347 25.51 -41.72 -3.75
CA LYS A 347 25.12 -42.81 -4.66
C LYS A 347 23.60 -42.88 -4.75
N GLY A 348 23.07 -42.60 -5.94
CA GLY A 348 21.74 -43.02 -6.38
C GLY A 348 20.63 -41.97 -6.26
N LEU A 349 20.62 -41.00 -7.18
CA LEU A 349 19.41 -40.26 -7.58
C LEU A 349 19.50 -39.97 -9.09
N ASP A 350 19.75 -41.00 -9.89
CA ASP A 350 19.55 -40.99 -11.33
C ASP A 350 18.40 -41.96 -11.61
N GLU A 351 17.18 -41.49 -11.46
CA GLU A 351 15.97 -41.97 -12.15
C GLU A 351 14.79 -41.12 -11.66
N VAL A 352 13.93 -40.70 -12.60
CA VAL A 352 12.72 -39.86 -12.44
C VAL A 352 12.93 -38.34 -12.55
N PHE A 353 13.37 -37.89 -13.73
CA PHE A 353 12.86 -36.66 -14.32
C PHE A 353 12.47 -36.95 -15.77
N ALA A 354 11.20 -37.27 -15.98
CA ALA A 354 10.59 -37.19 -17.29
C ALA A 354 10.38 -35.71 -17.63
N ASP A 355 10.73 -35.33 -18.85
CA ASP A 355 10.60 -34.00 -19.42
C ASP A 355 9.11 -33.55 -19.43
N PRO A 356 8.72 -32.46 -18.76
CA PRO A 356 7.31 -32.03 -18.66
C PRO A 356 6.80 -31.30 -19.91
N ALA A 357 7.50 -31.39 -21.04
CA ALA A 357 7.19 -30.61 -22.24
C ALA A 357 6.07 -31.19 -23.14
N ASP A 358 5.51 -32.36 -22.82
CA ASP A 358 4.50 -33.05 -23.64
C ASP A 358 3.20 -33.38 -22.86
N ASP A 359 2.73 -32.46 -22.02
CA ASP A 359 1.36 -32.53 -21.51
C ASP A 359 0.40 -31.80 -22.46
N PRO A 360 -0.48 -32.50 -23.21
CA PRO A 360 -1.42 -31.87 -24.14
C PRO A 360 -2.47 -30.98 -23.46
N GLU A 361 -2.49 -30.91 -22.12
CA GLU A 361 -3.30 -30.01 -21.31
C GLU A 361 -2.53 -28.81 -20.73
N SER A 362 -1.28 -28.56 -21.16
CA SER A 362 -0.55 -27.36 -20.72
C SER A 362 -1.22 -26.10 -21.29
N TRP A 363 -2.05 -25.45 -20.48
CA TRP A 363 -2.79 -24.25 -20.84
C TRP A 363 -1.85 -23.12 -21.24
N HIS A 364 -1.84 -22.76 -22.53
CA HIS A 364 -1.12 -21.60 -23.01
C HIS A 364 -1.68 -20.33 -22.38
N LEU A 365 -0.88 -19.68 -21.53
CA LEU A 365 -1.20 -18.35 -21.04
C LEU A 365 -1.29 -17.38 -22.24
N PRO A 366 -2.24 -16.44 -22.23
CA PRO A 366 -2.34 -15.45 -23.29
C PRO A 366 -1.06 -14.59 -23.35
N PRO A 367 -0.74 -14.01 -24.53
CA PRO A 367 0.41 -13.13 -24.68
C PRO A 367 0.37 -11.96 -23.68
N PRO A 368 1.53 -11.46 -23.23
CA PRO A 368 1.64 -10.50 -22.12
C PRO A 368 0.97 -9.12 -22.36
N ASP A 369 0.43 -8.86 -23.54
CA ASP A 369 -0.17 -7.56 -23.90
C ASP A 369 -1.70 -7.54 -23.86
N ILE A 370 -2.36 -8.61 -23.36
CA ILE A 370 -3.82 -8.68 -23.24
C ILE A 370 -4.19 -8.96 -21.78
N HIS A 371 -4.55 -7.91 -21.04
CA HIS A 371 -5.16 -8.07 -19.71
C HIS A 371 -6.49 -8.81 -19.87
N THR A 372 -6.55 -10.03 -19.34
CA THR A 372 -7.80 -10.81 -19.29
C THR A 372 -8.45 -10.50 -17.95
N THR A 373 -9.62 -9.86 -17.95
CA THR A 373 -10.28 -9.50 -16.69
C THR A 373 -10.72 -10.76 -15.94
N GLY A 374 -10.85 -10.70 -14.60
CA GLY A 374 -11.31 -11.83 -13.79
C GLY A 374 -12.65 -12.41 -14.27
N THR A 375 -13.52 -11.55 -14.81
CA THR A 375 -14.81 -11.94 -15.43
C THR A 375 -14.63 -12.75 -16.72
N GLN A 376 -13.64 -12.42 -17.56
CA GLN A 376 -13.33 -13.16 -18.79
C GLN A 376 -12.70 -14.52 -18.48
N LEU A 377 -11.85 -14.59 -17.45
CA LEU A 377 -11.32 -15.85 -16.93
C LEU A 377 -12.44 -16.74 -16.39
N ARG A 378 -13.36 -16.19 -15.60
CA ARG A 378 -14.51 -16.93 -15.05
C ARG A 378 -15.41 -17.51 -16.13
N ARG A 379 -15.66 -16.76 -17.22
CA ARG A 379 -16.43 -17.24 -18.39
C ARG A 379 -15.71 -18.29 -19.24
N ARG A 380 -14.37 -18.34 -19.20
CA ARG A 380 -13.58 -19.34 -19.93
C ARG A 380 -13.37 -20.63 -19.14
N LEU A 381 -13.28 -20.53 -17.80
CA LEU A 381 -12.93 -21.65 -16.93
C LEU A 381 -14.13 -22.34 -16.30
N VAL A 382 -15.28 -21.67 -16.23
CA VAL A 382 -16.49 -22.24 -15.63
C VAL A 382 -17.48 -22.54 -16.74
N SER A 383 -17.60 -23.82 -17.11
CA SER A 383 -18.62 -24.27 -18.04
C SER A 383 -19.98 -24.35 -17.34
N GLN A 384 -21.05 -24.38 -18.14
CA GLN A 384 -22.39 -24.57 -17.62
C GLN A 384 -22.54 -25.95 -16.94
N ASP A 385 -21.80 -26.95 -17.42
CA ASP A 385 -21.77 -28.29 -16.85
C ASP A 385 -21.11 -28.30 -15.46
N ASP A 386 -20.06 -27.50 -15.24
CA ASP A 386 -19.40 -27.37 -13.92
C ASP A 386 -20.33 -26.73 -12.89
N ILE A 387 -21.15 -25.77 -13.32
CA ILE A 387 -22.17 -25.12 -12.47
C ILE A 387 -23.24 -26.14 -12.11
N GLU A 388 -23.72 -26.93 -13.08
CA GLU A 388 -24.73 -27.96 -12.85
C GLU A 388 -24.21 -29.08 -11.93
N GLU A 389 -22.94 -29.47 -12.04
CA GLU A 389 -22.30 -30.45 -11.14
C GLU A 389 -22.14 -29.91 -9.71
N LEU A 390 -21.76 -28.64 -9.56
CA LEU A 390 -21.72 -27.95 -8.26
C LEU A 390 -23.11 -27.81 -7.63
N GLU A 391 -24.14 -27.52 -8.42
CA GLU A 391 -25.51 -27.46 -7.93
C GLU A 391 -26.08 -28.84 -7.59
N ALA A 392 -25.71 -29.87 -8.35
CA ALA A 392 -26.09 -31.26 -8.05
C ALA A 392 -25.43 -31.80 -6.78
N SER A 393 -24.22 -31.32 -6.45
CA SER A 393 -23.48 -31.69 -5.25
C SER A 393 -23.80 -30.81 -4.03
N ARG A 394 -24.58 -29.74 -4.18
CA ARG A 394 -24.99 -28.88 -3.05
C ARG A 394 -25.78 -29.69 -2.01
N PRO A 395 -25.34 -29.71 -0.75
CA PRO A 395 -26.09 -30.38 0.31
C PRO A 395 -27.44 -29.69 0.50
N ARG A 396 -28.51 -30.50 0.62
CA ARG A 396 -29.89 -29.99 0.78
C ARG A 396 -29.95 -28.92 1.85
N THR A 397 -30.61 -27.81 1.55
CA THR A 397 -30.76 -26.71 2.52
C THR A 397 -31.63 -27.16 3.70
N LEU A 398 -31.51 -26.46 4.84
CA LEU A 398 -32.23 -26.80 6.06
C LEU A 398 -33.76 -26.74 5.85
N LEU A 399 -34.23 -25.81 5.03
CA LEU A 399 -35.64 -25.71 4.59
C LEU A 399 -36.06 -26.90 3.72
N GLN A 400 -35.22 -27.35 2.78
CA GLN A 400 -35.52 -28.55 1.97
C GLN A 400 -35.56 -29.82 2.84
N ARG A 401 -34.68 -29.93 3.84
CA ARG A 401 -34.70 -31.03 4.82
C ARG A 401 -35.94 -30.99 5.71
N LEU A 402 -36.37 -29.81 6.17
CA LEU A 402 -37.60 -29.65 6.94
C LEU A 402 -38.84 -29.96 6.09
N LYS A 403 -38.91 -29.47 4.85
CA LYS A 403 -40.05 -29.69 3.95
C LYS A 403 -40.21 -31.17 3.58
N ALA A 404 -39.10 -31.89 3.36
CA ALA A 404 -39.11 -33.34 3.15
C ALA A 404 -39.60 -34.12 4.38
N ARG A 405 -39.49 -33.57 5.59
CA ARG A 405 -39.95 -34.19 6.83
C ARG A 405 -41.46 -34.04 7.05
N PHE A 406 -42.11 -33.09 6.36
CA PHE A 406 -43.54 -32.80 6.48
C PHE A 406 -44.37 -33.22 5.27
N GLN A 407 -43.78 -33.86 4.25
CA GLN A 407 -44.56 -34.51 3.19
C GLN A 407 -45.04 -35.89 3.67
N PRO A 408 -46.36 -36.14 3.74
CA PRO A 408 -46.89 -37.46 4.05
C PRO A 408 -46.56 -38.43 2.92
N ALA A 409 -46.21 -39.67 3.30
CA ALA A 409 -45.83 -40.75 2.39
C ALA A 409 -46.94 -41.16 1.40
#